data_AF-A0A3R6DUZ5-F1
#
_entry.id   AF-A0A3R6DUZ5-F1
#
_cell.length_a   1.000
_cell.length_b   1.000
_cell.length_c   1.000
_cell.angle_alpha   90.00
_cell.angle_beta   90.00
_cell.angle_gamma   90.00
#
_symmetry.space_group_name_H-M   'P 1'
#
loop_
_entity.id
_entity.type
_entity.pdbx_description
1 polymer ?
#
loop_
_entity_poly.entity_id
_entity_poly.type
_entity_poly.pdbx_seq_one_letter_code
_entity_poly.pdbx_strand_id
1 'polypeptide(L)' 'MKRYYVSVTEHLNKVVSVDAESENEAVRKVQDAYNNSDIILDADNFSGEVIEIEPDQEYWRESEEDDSVALQHID' A
#
# COMPACT_ATOMS: atom_id res chain seq x y z
N MET A 1 -12.97 11.98 -25.22
CA MET A 1 -12.45 10.74 -24.60
C MET A 1 -13.20 10.53 -23.29
N LYS A 2 -13.29 9.31 -22.76
CA LYS A 2 -13.92 9.05 -21.46
C LYS A 2 -12.83 9.03 -20.38
N ARG A 3 -13.10 9.64 -19.23
CA ARG A 3 -12.24 9.56 -18.03
C ARG A 3 -12.57 8.27 -17.26
N TYR A 4 -11.54 7.61 -16.77
CA TYR A 4 -11.62 6.42 -15.92
C TYR A 4 -10.75 6.63 -14.69
N TYR A 5 -11.19 6.07 -13.57
CA TYR A 5 -10.46 6.07 -12.31
C TYR A 5 -9.80 4.70 -12.12
N VAL A 6 -8.51 4.70 -11.82
CA VAL A 6 -7.68 3.49 -11.75
C VAL A 6 -6.98 3.49 -10.41
N SER A 7 -7.07 2.37 -9.69
CA SER A 7 -6.33 2.15 -8.45
C SER A 7 -4.93 1.66 -8.79
N VAL A 8 -3.93 2.22 -8.11
CA VAL A 8 -2.53 1.78 -8.16
C VAL A 8 -2.09 1.48 -6.73
N THR A 9 -1.76 0.22 -6.45
CA THR A 9 -1.32 -0.24 -5.13
C THR A 9 0.07 -0.86 -5.22
N GLU A 10 0.97 -0.50 -4.30
CA GLU A 10 2.30 -1.10 -4.18
C GLU A 10 2.38 -2.05 -2.98
N HIS A 11 3.15 -3.12 -3.12
CA HIS A 11 3.46 -4.06 -2.04
C HIS A 11 4.95 -4.00 -1.70
N LEU A 12 5.26 -3.84 -0.42
CA LEU A 12 6.62 -3.86 0.10
C LEU A 12 6.89 -5.17 0.85
N ASN A 13 8.05 -5.78 0.65
CA ASN A 13 8.47 -7.01 1.33
C ASN A 13 9.91 -6.92 1.83
N LYS A 14 10.13 -7.37 3.07
CA LYS A 14 11.44 -7.48 3.68
C LYS A 14 11.53 -8.75 4.51
N VAL A 15 12.53 -9.57 4.23
CA VAL A 15 12.85 -10.76 5.03
C VAL A 15 13.86 -10.38 6.10
N VAL A 16 13.56 -10.71 7.35
CA VAL A 16 14.42 -10.44 8.51
C VAL A 16 14.69 -11.72 9.28
N SER A 17 15.86 -11.81 9.92
CA SER A 17 16.20 -12.89 10.84
C SER A 17 15.94 -12.46 12.27
N VAL A 18 15.35 -13.34 13.10
CA VAL A 18 15.10 -13.09 14.52
C VAL A 18 15.33 -14.35 15.33
N ASP A 19 15.94 -14.21 16.50
CA ASP A 19 16.05 -15.30 17.47
C ASP A 19 14.77 -15.41 18.29
N ALA A 20 14.15 -16.59 18.30
CA ALA A 20 12.91 -16.88 19.02
C ALA A 20 12.80 -18.37 19.37
N GLU A 21 12.08 -18.69 20.45
CA GLU A 21 11.84 -20.06 20.92
C GLU A 21 10.71 -20.76 20.12
N SER A 22 9.92 -20.00 19.37
CA SER A 22 8.84 -20.53 18.52
C SER A 22 8.52 -19.61 17.34
N GLU A 23 7.84 -20.15 16.33
CA GLU A 23 7.37 -19.38 15.17
C GLU A 23 6.44 -18.22 15.57
N ASN A 24 5.53 -18.45 16.54
CA ASN A 24 4.63 -17.41 17.04
C ASN A 24 5.40 -16.28 17.75
N GLU A 25 6.44 -16.62 18.52
CA GLU A 25 7.28 -15.61 19.16
C GLU A 25 8.10 -14.83 18.11
N ALA A 26 8.61 -15.50 17.07
CA ALA A 26 9.32 -14.85 15.97
C ALA A 26 8.44 -13.78 15.29
N VAL A 27 7.20 -14.13 14.93
CA VAL A 27 6.24 -13.19 14.33
C VAL A 27 5.94 -12.03 15.27
N ARG A 28 5.69 -12.31 16.57
CA ARG A 28 5.39 -11.25 17.55
C ARG A 28 6.57 -10.29 17.71
N LYS A 29 7.80 -10.79 17.81
CA LYS A 29 9.01 -9.94 17.91
C LYS A 29 9.17 -9.04 16.68
N VAL A 30 8.96 -9.58 15.49
CA VAL A 30 9.04 -8.79 14.24
C VAL A 30 7.92 -7.75 14.17
N GLN A 31 6.70 -8.11 14.59
CA GLN A 31 5.58 -7.17 14.66
C GLN A 31 5.85 -6.03 15.66
N ASP A 32 6.38 -6.35 16.84
CA ASP A 32 6.75 -5.36 17.86
C ASP A 32 7.85 -4.43 17.32
N ALA A 33 8.88 -4.98 16.65
CA ALA A 33 9.95 -4.20 16.03
C ALA A 33 9.45 -3.30 14.88
N TYR A 34 8.51 -3.77 14.06
CA TYR A 34 7.87 -2.95 13.03
C TYR A 34 7.05 -1.81 13.66
N ASN A 35 6.25 -2.11 14.69
CA ASN A 35 5.44 -1.11 15.40
C ASN A 35 6.31 -0.04 16.09
N ASN A 36 7.49 -0.42 16.57
CA ASN A 36 8.47 0.48 17.17
C ASN A 36 9.34 1.20 16.13
N SER A 37 9.11 0.98 14.83
CA SER A 37 9.91 1.55 13.73
C SER A 37 11.39 1.11 13.71
N ASP A 38 11.75 -0.01 14.35
CA ASP A 38 13.06 -0.62 14.23
C ASP A 38 13.23 -1.32 12.86
N ILE A 39 12.11 -1.80 12.29
CA ILE A 39 12.03 -2.32 10.92
C ILE A 39 11.23 -1.32 10.08
N ILE A 40 11.91 -0.64 9.18
CA ILE A 40 11.29 0.27 8.20
C ILE A 40 11.35 -0.40 6.83
N LEU A 41 10.22 -0.34 6.11
CA LEU A 41 10.12 -0.68 4.70
C LEU A 41 9.96 0.61 3.90
N ASP A 42 10.68 0.70 2.79
CA ASP A 42 10.65 1.83 1.87
C ASP A 42 10.66 1.34 0.41
N ALA A 43 10.94 2.25 -0.52
CA ALA A 43 10.98 1.95 -1.95
C ALA A 43 11.99 0.85 -2.31
N ASP A 44 13.08 0.67 -1.56
CA ASP A 44 14.06 -0.39 -1.81
C ASP A 44 13.48 -1.79 -1.49
N ASN A 45 12.36 -1.85 -0.77
CA ASN A 45 11.64 -3.07 -0.44
C ASN A 45 10.47 -3.36 -1.39
N PHE A 46 10.37 -2.66 -2.52
CA PHE A 46 9.32 -2.89 -3.50
C PHE A 46 9.30 -4.34 -4.01
N SER A 47 8.14 -4.96 -3.95
CA SER A 47 7.92 -6.37 -4.32
C SER A 47 6.88 -6.55 -5.43
N GLY A 48 6.23 -5.48 -5.87
CA GLY A 48 5.29 -5.48 -6.99
C GLY A 48 4.12 -4.52 -6.81
N GLU A 49 3.42 -4.30 -7.91
CA GLU A 49 2.26 -3.41 -8.01
C GLU A 49 1.01 -4.12 -8.54
N VAL A 50 -0.16 -3.60 -8.15
CA VAL A 50 -1.46 -3.97 -8.70
C VAL A 50 -2.09 -2.72 -9.29
N ILE A 51 -2.46 -2.80 -10.56
CA ILE A 51 -3.15 -1.74 -11.29
C ILE A 51 -4.48 -2.28 -11.78
N GLU A 52 -5.57 -1.69 -11.31
CA GLU A 52 -6.92 -2.17 -11.61
C GLU A 52 -7.94 -1.03 -11.73
N ILE A 53 -9.02 -1.28 -12.47
CA ILE A 53 -10.12 -0.33 -12.56
C ILE A 53 -10.78 -0.25 -11.20
N GLU A 54 -10.96 0.98 -10.73
CA GLU A 54 -11.67 1.20 -9.49
C GLU A 54 -13.16 0.87 -9.66
N PRO A 55 -13.76 -0.06 -8.90
CA PRO A 55 -15.16 -0.42 -9.06
C PRO A 55 -16.12 0.77 -8.97
N ASP A 56 -15.87 1.73 -8.09
CA ASP A 56 -16.78 2.87 -7.89
C ASP A 56 -16.42 4.10 -8.72
N GLN A 57 -16.59 3.99 -10.05
CA GLN A 57 -16.32 5.08 -10.98
C GLN A 57 -17.22 6.32 -10.79
N GLU A 58 -18.36 6.19 -10.12
CA GLU A 58 -19.30 7.29 -9.89
C GLU A 58 -18.84 8.12 -8.69
N TYR A 59 -18.50 7.46 -7.57
CA TYR A 59 -17.94 8.12 -6.40
C TYR A 59 -16.72 8.99 -6.73
N TRP A 60 -15.76 8.45 -7.48
CA TRP A 60 -14.55 9.21 -7.82
C TRP A 60 -14.81 10.34 -8.81
N ARG A 61 -15.85 10.21 -9.65
CA ARG A 61 -16.28 11.31 -10.52
C ARG A 61 -16.88 12.43 -9.72
N GLU A 62 -17.82 12.13 -8.83
CA GLU A 62 -18.45 13.12 -7.96
C GLU A 62 -17.42 13.81 -7.07
N SER A 63 -16.48 13.04 -6.50
CA SER A 63 -15.44 13.56 -5.61
C SER A 63 -14.41 14.45 -6.35
N GLU A 64 -14.15 14.17 -7.62
CA GLU A 64 -13.30 15.02 -8.46
C GLU A 64 -14.06 16.29 -8.93
N GLU A 65 -15.36 16.17 -9.21
CA GLU A 65 -16.21 17.30 -9.64
C GLU A 65 -16.53 18.29 -8.52
N ASP A 66 -16.62 17.83 -7.27
CA ASP A 66 -16.85 18.69 -6.09
C ASP A 66 -15.56 19.16 -5.40
N ASP A 67 -14.40 18.87 -6.01
CA ASP A 67 -13.05 19.17 -5.51
C ASP A 67 -12.77 18.61 -4.10
N SER A 68 -13.48 17.56 -3.65
CA SER A 68 -13.23 16.92 -2.35
C SER A 68 -11.97 16.05 -2.32
N VAL A 69 -11.46 15.63 -3.48
CA VAL A 69 -10.22 14.86 -3.61
C VAL A 69 -9.29 15.46 -4.67
N ALA A 70 -7.98 15.46 -4.38
CA ALA A 70 -6.95 15.84 -5.35
C ALA A 70 -6.41 14.58 -6.03
N LEU A 71 -6.88 14.29 -7.24
CA LEU A 71 -6.44 13.16 -8.04
C LEU A 71 -5.32 13.56 -9.00
N GLN A 72 -4.31 12.70 -9.13
CA GLN A 72 -3.30 12.87 -10.16
C GLN A 72 -3.92 12.57 -11.54
N HIS A 73 -3.88 13.54 -12.44
CA HIS A 73 -4.33 13.38 -13.83
C HIS A 73 -3.16 13.01 -14.75
N ILE A 74 -3.42 12.10 -15.71
CA ILE A 74 -2.48 11.67 -16.75
C ILE A 74 -3.18 11.87 -18.10
N ASP A 75 -2.49 12.51 -19.06
CA ASP A 75 -2.98 12.82 -20.41
C ASP A 75 -2.87 11.63 -21.39
#